data_AF-A0A523ST37-F1
#
_entry.id   AF-A0A523ST37-F1
#
_cell.length_a   1.000
_cell.length_b   1.000
_cell.length_c   1.000
_cell.angle_alpha   90.00
_cell.angle_beta   90.00
_cell.angle_gamma   90.00
#
_symmetry.space_group_name_H-M   'P 1'
#
loop_
_entity.id
_entity.type
_entity.pdbx_description
1 polymer ?
#
loop_
_entity_poly.entity_id
_entity_poly.type
_entity_poly.pdbx_seq_one_letter_code
_entity_poly.pdbx_strand_id
1 'polypeptide(L)'
;MWKKKRMKKNINITQGLIFSQRVLLKLIKKGLSREDAYKIVQSNAKKVWKNEGTFFMLLLHDKRVTEMLTKKELESCFDMEYYLKNIDYIYKKVLG
;
A
#
# COMPACT_ATOMS: atom_id res chain seq x y z
N MET A 1 13.19 -25.56 -7.47
CA MET A 1 13.29 -25.15 -6.05
C MET A 1 12.77 -23.71 -5.88
N TRP A 2 11.76 -23.49 -5.02
CA TRP A 2 11.13 -22.17 -4.82
C TRP A 2 12.12 -21.15 -4.21
N LYS A 3 12.31 -19.99 -4.87
CA LYS A 3 13.24 -18.93 -4.42
C LYS A 3 12.51 -17.87 -3.59
N LYS A 4 12.05 -18.23 -2.38
CA LYS A 4 11.29 -17.34 -1.46
C LYS A 4 11.92 -15.95 -1.27
N LYS A 5 13.25 -15.87 -1.12
CA LYS A 5 14.00 -14.60 -1.00
C LYS A 5 13.86 -13.72 -2.25
N ARG A 6 13.89 -14.31 -3.46
CA ARG A 6 13.68 -13.56 -4.72
C ARG A 6 12.23 -13.09 -4.86
N MET A 7 11.25 -13.88 -4.45
CA MET A 7 9.84 -13.47 -4.47
C MET A 7 9.59 -12.25 -3.58
N LYS A 8 10.10 -12.25 -2.34
CA LYS A 8 10.04 -11.08 -1.45
C LYS A 8 10.76 -9.87 -2.04
N LYS A 9 11.96 -10.08 -2.61
CA LYS A 9 12.71 -9.00 -3.27
C LYS A 9 11.90 -8.38 -4.40
N ASN A 10 11.28 -9.21 -5.26
CA ASN A 10 10.49 -8.73 -6.41
C ASN A 10 9.28 -7.90 -5.98
N ILE A 11 8.59 -8.30 -4.92
CA ILE A 11 7.47 -7.53 -4.35
C ILE A 11 7.94 -6.14 -3.89
N ASN A 12 9.14 -6.07 -3.29
CA ASN A 12 9.71 -4.81 -2.81
C ASN A 12 10.30 -3.92 -3.93
N ILE A 13 10.46 -4.42 -5.17
CA ILE A 13 10.99 -3.63 -6.30
C ILE A 13 10.11 -2.40 -6.56
N THR A 14 8.79 -2.50 -6.34
CA THR A 14 7.88 -1.39 -6.58
C THR A 14 7.94 -0.31 -5.48
N GLN A 15 8.89 -0.39 -4.55
CA GLN A 15 9.10 0.58 -3.46
C GLN A 15 7.81 0.90 -2.67
N GLY A 16 6.95 -0.09 -2.47
CA GLY A 16 5.69 0.05 -1.73
C GLY A 16 4.45 0.43 -2.55
N LEU A 17 4.56 0.60 -3.88
CA LEU A 17 3.40 0.94 -4.72
C LEU A 17 2.27 -0.10 -4.71
N ILE A 18 2.55 -1.37 -4.39
CA ILE A 18 1.51 -2.40 -4.25
C ILE A 18 0.46 -2.06 -3.17
N PHE A 19 0.81 -1.19 -2.21
CA PHE A 19 -0.07 -0.75 -1.13
C PHE A 19 -0.93 0.47 -1.51
N SER A 20 -0.75 1.03 -2.72
CA SER A 20 -1.48 2.21 -3.21
C SER A 20 -2.99 2.10 -3.07
N GLN A 21 -3.58 0.94 -3.37
CA GLN A 21 -5.00 0.71 -3.20
C GLN A 21 -5.44 0.77 -1.73
N ARG A 22 -4.64 0.23 -0.79
CA ARG A 22 -4.96 0.28 0.64
C ARG A 22 -4.95 1.71 1.16
N VAL A 23 -3.94 2.49 0.76
CA VAL A 23 -3.84 3.91 1.11
C VAL A 23 -5.03 4.68 0.56
N LEU A 24 -5.38 4.48 -0.72
CA LEU A 24 -6.54 5.11 -1.36
C LEU A 24 -7.83 4.83 -0.59
N LEU A 25 -8.09 3.56 -0.28
CA LEU A 25 -9.31 3.16 0.44
C LEU A 25 -9.32 3.70 1.87
N LYS A 26 -8.16 3.79 2.54
CA LYS A 26 -8.06 4.33 3.89
C LYS A 26 -8.34 5.84 3.91
N LEU A 27 -7.85 6.58 2.92
CA LEU A 27 -8.14 8.01 2.75
C LEU A 27 -9.63 8.27 2.50
N ILE A 28 -10.26 7.48 1.62
CA ILE A 28 -11.71 7.57 1.39
C ILE A 28 -12.50 7.30 2.68
N LYS A 29 -12.10 6.29 3.45
CA LYS A 29 -12.73 6.00 4.76
C LYS A 29 -12.56 7.12 5.79
N LYS A 30 -11.59 8.00 5.63
CA LYS A 30 -11.38 9.18 6.47
C LYS A 30 -12.17 10.42 6.00
N GLY A 31 -12.94 10.29 4.91
CA GLY A 31 -13.84 11.34 4.42
C GLY A 31 -13.38 12.04 3.15
N LEU A 32 -12.25 11.66 2.55
CA LEU A 32 -11.87 12.18 1.24
C LEU A 32 -12.79 11.65 0.15
N SER A 33 -13.06 12.51 -0.84
CA SER A 33 -13.67 12.06 -2.08
C SER A 33 -12.76 11.02 -2.76
N ARG A 34 -13.36 10.12 -3.56
CA ARG A 34 -12.59 9.13 -4.32
C ARG A 34 -11.61 9.79 -5.29
N GLU A 35 -12.01 10.91 -5.88
CA GLU A 35 -11.19 11.66 -6.83
C GLU A 35 -9.97 12.27 -6.14
N ASP A 36 -10.16 12.91 -4.98
CA ASP A 36 -9.06 13.54 -4.24
C ASP A 36 -8.08 12.50 -3.67
N ALA A 37 -8.61 11.41 -3.12
CA ALA A 37 -7.79 10.28 -2.68
C ALA A 37 -6.96 9.71 -3.85
N TYR A 38 -7.55 9.60 -5.05
CA TYR A 38 -6.86 9.15 -6.25
C TYR A 38 -5.77 10.13 -6.68
N LYS A 39 -6.04 11.44 -6.70
CA LYS A 39 -5.04 12.48 -7.01
C LYS A 39 -3.85 12.44 -6.06
N ILE A 40 -4.09 12.33 -4.76
CA ILE A 40 -3.03 12.25 -3.74
C ILE A 40 -2.16 11.01 -3.98
N VAL A 41 -2.77 9.83 -4.08
CA VAL A 41 -2.06 8.56 -4.28
C VAL A 41 -1.29 8.56 -5.61
N GLN A 42 -1.92 8.99 -6.70
CA GLN A 42 -1.27 9.03 -8.01
C GLN A 42 -0.08 10.00 -8.03
N SER A 43 -0.21 11.17 -7.40
CA SER A 43 0.89 12.15 -7.37
C SER A 43 2.12 11.62 -6.63
N ASN A 44 1.92 10.95 -5.49
CA ASN A 44 3.02 10.30 -4.75
C ASN A 44 3.57 9.09 -5.51
N ALA A 45 2.72 8.31 -6.18
CA ALA A 45 3.18 7.20 -7.00
C ALA A 45 4.08 7.66 -8.16
N LYS A 46 3.73 8.77 -8.82
CA LYS A 46 4.56 9.38 -9.87
C LYS A 46 5.97 9.77 -9.37
N LYS A 47 6.09 10.25 -8.14
CA LYS A 47 7.39 10.58 -7.51
C LYS A 47 8.24 9.33 -7.24
N VAL A 48 7.62 8.22 -6.84
CA VAL A 48 8.32 6.92 -6.71
C VAL A 48 8.92 6.49 -8.05
N TRP A 49 8.15 6.62 -9.14
CA TRP A 49 8.64 6.31 -10.48
C TRP A 49 9.82 7.18 -10.93
N LYS A 50 9.93 8.40 -10.39
CA LYS A 50 11.07 9.30 -10.59
C LYS A 50 12.24 9.04 -9.63
N ASN A 51 12.19 7.97 -8.83
CA ASN A 51 13.18 7.61 -7.81
C ASN A 51 13.37 8.68 -6.72
N GLU A 52 12.33 9.46 -6.41
CA GLU A 52 12.38 10.50 -5.36
C GLU A 52 12.21 9.92 -3.94
N GLY A 53 12.06 8.60 -3.81
CA GLY A 53 11.94 7.89 -2.53
C GLY A 53 10.89 6.79 -2.56
N THR A 54 10.71 6.11 -1.41
CA THR A 54 9.71 5.05 -1.27
C THR A 54 8.31 5.63 -1.16
N PHE A 55 7.29 4.87 -1.56
CA PHE A 55 5.90 5.31 -1.52
C PHE A 55 5.47 5.70 -0.10
N PHE A 56 5.88 4.93 0.91
CA PHE A 56 5.62 5.23 2.31
C PHE A 56 6.21 6.58 2.75
N MET A 57 7.49 6.82 2.45
CA MET A 57 8.17 8.06 2.84
C MET A 57 7.55 9.27 2.15
N LEU A 58 7.21 9.16 0.87
CA LEU A 58 6.58 10.25 0.12
C LEU A 58 5.20 10.62 0.70
N LEU A 59 4.39 9.61 1.05
CA LEU A 59 3.11 9.84 1.74
C LEU A 59 3.28 10.42 3.14
N LEU A 60 4.30 10.01 3.89
CA LEU A 60 4.58 10.53 5.23
C LEU A 60 4.99 12.01 5.23
N HIS A 61 5.51 12.51 4.11
CA HIS A 61 5.86 13.93 3.93
C HIS A 61 4.79 14.74 3.18
N ASP A 62 3.71 14.10 2.72
CA ASP A 62 2.60 14.79 2.06
C ASP A 62 1.58 15.25 3.10
N LYS A 63 1.49 16.58 3.30
CA LYS A 63 0.57 17.19 4.27
C LYS A 63 -0.87 16.73 4.09
N ARG A 64 -1.32 16.54 2.83
CA ARG A 64 -2.68 16.09 2.51
C ARG A 64 -2.96 14.68 3.05
N VAL A 65 -1.93 13.88 3.26
CA VAL A 65 -2.02 12.54 3.85
C VAL A 65 -1.90 12.63 5.36
N THR A 66 -0.92 13.37 5.89
CA THR A 66 -0.67 13.45 7.34
C THR A 66 -1.75 14.18 8.12
N GLU A 67 -2.50 15.07 7.46
CA GLU A 67 -3.70 15.71 8.03
C GLU A 67 -4.86 14.71 8.23
N MET A 68 -4.89 13.63 7.45
CA MET A 68 -5.98 12.65 7.43
C MET A 68 -5.63 11.33 8.14
N LEU A 69 -4.36 10.95 8.12
CA LEU A 69 -3.84 9.70 8.66
C LEU A 69 -2.68 9.97 9.61
N THR A 70 -2.77 9.40 10.81
CA THR A 70 -1.60 9.32 11.68
C THR A 70 -0.54 8.41 11.07
N LYS A 71 0.73 8.58 11.47
CA LYS A 71 1.83 7.69 11.03
C LYS A 71 1.50 6.20 11.22
N LYS A 72 0.93 5.84 12.38
CA LYS A 72 0.55 4.45 12.69
C LYS A 72 -0.54 3.92 11.77
N GLU A 73 -1.53 4.75 11.44
CA GLU A 73 -2.57 4.37 10.47
C GLU A 73 -2.00 4.20 9.06
N LEU A 74 -1.08 5.08 8.66
CA LEU A 74 -0.37 4.94 7.39
C LEU A 74 0.46 3.65 7.37
N GLU A 75 1.23 3.35 8.41
CA GLU A 75 2.03 2.11 8.55
C GLU A 75 1.15 0.87 8.39
N SER A 76 -0.03 0.84 9.00
CA SER A 76 -0.97 -0.28 8.87
C SER A 76 -1.41 -0.55 7.43
N CYS A 77 -1.34 0.43 6.53
CA CYS A 77 -1.66 0.26 5.11
C CYS A 77 -0.57 -0.51 4.35
N PHE A 78 0.65 -0.56 4.89
CA PHE A 78 1.83 -1.22 4.30
C PHE A 78 2.08 -2.62 4.86
N ASP A 79 1.10 -3.17 5.56
CA ASP A 79 1.15 -4.53 6.07
C ASP A 79 0.77 -5.56 4.98
N MET A 80 1.67 -6.52 4.74
CA MET A 80 1.48 -7.62 3.79
C MET A 80 0.50 -8.68 4.30
N GLU A 81 0.38 -8.87 5.61
CA GLU A 81 -0.49 -9.91 6.19
C GLU A 81 -1.96 -9.69 5.80
N TYR A 82 -2.33 -8.43 5.57
CA TYR A 82 -3.66 -8.07 5.04
C TYR A 82 -4.01 -8.78 3.72
N TYR A 83 -3.03 -9.01 2.84
CA TYR A 83 -3.25 -9.69 1.56
C TYR A 83 -3.25 -11.22 1.68
N LEU A 84 -2.69 -11.75 2.77
CA LEU A 84 -2.57 -13.18 3.01
C LEU A 84 -3.72 -13.75 3.87
N LYS A 85 -4.53 -12.88 4.49
CA LYS A 85 -5.60 -13.26 5.43
C LYS A 85 -6.63 -14.29 4.93
N ASN A 86 -6.82 -14.40 3.61
CA ASN A 86 -7.81 -15.28 3.01
C ASN A 86 -7.22 -16.60 2.48
N ILE A 87 -5.91 -16.83 2.65
CA ILE A 87 -5.24 -18.03 2.13
C ILE A 87 -5.88 -19.30 2.71
N ASP A 88 -6.02 -19.37 4.04
CA ASP A 88 -6.55 -20.57 4.69
C ASP A 88 -7.98 -20.89 4.26
N TYR A 89 -8.82 -19.85 4.08
CA TYR A 89 -10.18 -19.99 3.57
C TYR A 89 -10.21 -20.60 2.16
N ILE A 90 -9.34 -20.12 1.26
CA ILE A 90 -9.27 -20.62 -0.12
C ILE A 90 -8.76 -22.06 -0.15
N TYR A 91 -7.71 -22.38 0.63
CA TYR A 91 -7.17 -23.73 0.70
C TYR A 91 -8.22 -24.72 1.23
N LYS A 92 -8.95 -24.34 2.29
CA LYS A 92 -10.04 -25.17 2.83
C LYS A 92 -11.14 -25.44 1.80
N LYS A 93 -11.46 -24.47 0.94
CA LYS A 93 -12.52 -24.61 -0.07
C LYS A 93 -12.13 -25.50 -1.26
N VAL A 94 -10.85 -25.54 -1.63
CA VAL A 94 -10.39 -26.23 -2.86
C VAL A 94 -9.79 -27.61 -2.57
N LEU A 95 -9.17 -27.79 -1.40
CA LEU A 95 -8.44 -29.01 -1.03
C LEU A 95 -9.05 -29.75 0.17
N GLY A 96 -10.13 -29.21 0.75
CA GLY A 96 -10.85 -29.77 1.88
C GLY A 96 -12.24 -30.24 1.50
#